data_AF-L0HDV3-F1
#
_entry.id   AF-L0HDV3-F1
#
_cell.length_a   1.000
_cell.length_b   1.000
_cell.length_c   1.000
_cell.angle_alpha   90.00
_cell.angle_beta   90.00
_cell.angle_gamma   90.00
#
_symmetry.space_group_name_H-M   'P 1'
#
loop_
_entity.id
_entity.type
_entity.pdbx_description
1 polymer ?
#
loop_
_entity_poly.entity_id
_entity_poly.type
_entity_poly.pdbx_seq_one_letter_code
_entity_poly.pdbx_strand_id
1 'polypeptide(L)'
;MLRDPAFINLPVVYWSVKWLFMPVDYSAPDRMRMVTIHMAGAPRIPARSAVKGMKTLVDSAREERLTPPMKTVATEGGVDPNELLRRIAAGSVVIMQRKNRCTGIGTGLRTKINVNLGTSSGKVSVSDELRKAEIAETFGADTISDLSMGGDIDAIRQEILACTTLPVTTVPVYQAVVECGLENMTAEDILTTLKRQAGQGISSVVVHCVTRKMLGVFKKKKRVLGMVSKGGSITSAFMLTHDCENPFVEHFDEVLSICRKHDIVLSLGNTARSGCIHDRPDAFQQAEIRQNCALAHRALAAGVQVIIEGAGGHIRNDRIAPIIRSYKKRSPFPLFVAGPLPTDIAAGYDHIAGAIGASTASAAGADYLCYITPAEHLGLPDPQAVKEGLIAFRIAAHVGDTVKQGRENEDAEVAVLRAALDREAQIRCAMDPERARQFCGEETECTMCGKFCAIKVMRNF
;
A
#
# COMPACT_ATOMS: atom_id res chain seq x y z
N MET A 1 63.01 17.80 -1.09
CA MET A 1 63.89 17.23 -0.04
C MET A 1 62.96 16.76 1.08
N LEU A 2 62.45 15.53 1.02
CA LEU A 2 63.03 14.26 1.48
C LEU A 2 63.01 14.07 3.01
N ARG A 3 62.45 12.90 3.38
CA ARG A 3 62.44 12.16 4.67
C ARG A 3 61.27 12.48 5.60
N ASP A 4 60.51 11.54 6.16
CA ASP A 4 60.39 10.06 6.10
C ASP A 4 59.15 9.71 6.97
N PRO A 5 58.17 8.87 6.56
CA PRO A 5 57.02 8.52 7.40
C PRO A 5 57.22 7.21 8.16
N ALA A 6 57.09 7.26 9.49
CA ALA A 6 57.15 6.07 10.35
C ALA A 6 55.94 5.17 10.15
N PHE A 7 56.23 3.93 9.75
CA PHE A 7 55.33 2.79 9.63
C PHE A 7 54.68 2.40 10.96
N ILE A 8 53.36 2.21 10.95
CA ILE A 8 52.63 1.46 11.98
C ILE A 8 52.18 0.13 11.37
N ASN A 9 52.76 -0.95 11.87
CA ASN A 9 52.41 -2.34 11.57
C ASN A 9 51.00 -2.67 12.07
N LEU A 10 50.10 -3.08 11.17
CA LEU A 10 48.88 -3.82 11.49
C LEU A 10 48.96 -5.21 10.81
N PRO A 11 48.68 -6.31 11.52
CA PRO A 11 48.74 -7.64 10.94
C PRO A 11 47.56 -7.87 10.00
N VAL A 12 47.86 -8.19 8.74
CA VAL A 12 46.92 -8.68 7.73
C VAL A 12 46.60 -10.14 8.04
N VAL A 13 45.40 -10.41 8.55
CA VAL A 13 44.89 -11.77 8.71
C VAL A 13 44.27 -12.23 7.40
N TYR A 14 44.99 -13.06 6.66
CA TYR A 14 44.47 -13.78 5.49
C TYR A 14 43.50 -14.89 5.93
N TRP A 15 42.20 -14.70 5.74
CA TRP A 15 41.24 -15.81 5.74
C TRP A 15 41.13 -16.38 4.33
N SER A 16 41.74 -17.54 4.12
CA SER A 16 41.56 -18.35 2.92
C SER A 16 40.24 -19.13 3.03
N VAL A 17 39.24 -18.72 2.25
CA VAL A 17 37.97 -19.47 2.13
C VAL A 17 38.18 -20.61 1.13
N LYS A 18 38.46 -21.81 1.65
CA LYS A 18 38.36 -23.06 0.88
C LYS A 18 36.89 -23.38 0.65
N TRP A 19 36.47 -23.36 -0.62
CA TRP A 19 35.20 -23.94 -1.05
C TRP A 19 35.30 -25.46 -1.00
N LEU A 20 34.75 -26.08 0.05
CA LEU A 20 34.53 -27.51 0.10
C LEU A 20 33.15 -27.79 -0.52
N PHE A 21 33.14 -28.25 -1.77
CA PHE A 21 31.97 -28.88 -2.37
C PHE A 21 31.74 -30.22 -1.66
N MET A 22 30.61 -30.37 -0.98
CA MET A 22 30.05 -31.68 -0.65
C MET A 22 28.75 -31.88 -1.44
N PRO A 23 28.54 -33.05 -2.05
CA PRO A 23 27.28 -33.35 -2.75
C PRO A 23 26.18 -33.62 -1.73
N VAL A 24 24.98 -33.07 -2.00
CA VAL A 24 23.76 -33.36 -1.22
C VAL A 24 23.06 -34.53 -1.90
N ASP A 25 23.07 -35.68 -1.24
CA ASP A 25 22.35 -36.89 -1.63
C ASP A 25 20.88 -36.79 -1.16
N TYR A 26 19.95 -37.11 -2.07
CA TYR A 26 18.50 -37.10 -1.83
C TYR A 26 18.01 -38.55 -1.80
N SER A 27 17.86 -39.13 -0.62
CA SER A 27 17.14 -40.40 -0.45
C SER A 27 16.47 -40.57 0.93
N ALA A 28 15.18 -40.19 0.98
CA ALA A 28 14.07 -40.82 1.73
C ALA A 28 14.09 -40.84 3.29
N PRO A 29 12.93 -41.01 3.97
CA PRO A 29 12.53 -40.13 5.08
C PRO A 29 12.44 -40.82 6.45
N ASP A 30 12.95 -40.16 7.48
CA ASP A 30 12.76 -40.59 8.87
C ASP A 30 11.54 -39.94 9.54
N ARG A 31 10.80 -40.80 10.23
CA ARG A 31 9.50 -40.57 10.87
C ARG A 31 9.55 -39.50 11.95
N MET A 32 9.04 -38.31 11.65
CA MET A 32 8.75 -37.29 12.66
C MET A 32 7.35 -37.52 13.25
N ARG A 33 7.30 -37.90 14.53
CA ARG A 33 6.05 -38.06 15.29
C ARG A 33 5.31 -36.73 15.34
N MET A 34 4.12 -36.66 14.75
CA MET A 34 3.17 -35.57 14.95
C MET A 34 2.70 -35.58 16.41
N VAL A 35 3.07 -34.54 17.16
CA VAL A 35 2.38 -34.18 18.40
C VAL A 35 1.23 -33.27 18.00
N THR A 36 0.02 -33.82 17.96
CA THR A 36 -1.21 -33.07 17.71
C THR A 36 -1.51 -32.18 18.92
N ILE A 37 -1.19 -30.90 18.83
CA ILE A 37 -1.68 -29.91 19.79
C ILE A 37 -3.13 -29.61 19.43
N HIS A 38 -4.07 -30.14 20.21
CA HIS A 38 -5.47 -29.72 20.16
C HIS A 38 -5.57 -28.25 20.60
N MET A 39 -5.70 -27.35 19.62
CA MET A 39 -6.16 -25.99 19.87
C MET A 39 -7.63 -26.07 20.30
N ALA A 40 -7.89 -25.83 21.58
CA ALA A 40 -9.23 -25.72 22.13
C ALA A 40 -10.05 -24.68 21.34
N GLY A 41 -11.31 -25.03 21.06
CA GLY A 41 -12.17 -24.39 20.08
C GLY A 41 -12.29 -22.87 20.20
N ALA A 42 -12.25 -22.20 19.06
CA ALA A 42 -12.70 -20.81 18.93
C ALA A 42 -14.16 -20.69 19.40
N PRO A 43 -14.51 -19.64 20.18
CA PRO A 43 -15.88 -19.45 20.63
C PRO A 43 -16.83 -19.29 19.43
N ARG A 44 -17.88 -20.13 19.37
CA ARG A 44 -19.00 -19.97 18.43
C ARG A 44 -19.77 -18.71 18.81
N ILE A 45 -19.58 -17.65 18.02
CA ILE A 45 -20.39 -16.43 18.10
C ILE A 45 -21.74 -16.73 17.43
N PRO A 46 -22.90 -16.43 18.06
CA PRO A 46 -24.19 -16.68 17.46
C PRO A 46 -24.39 -15.79 16.23
N ALA A 47 -24.75 -16.39 15.10
CA ALA A 47 -25.17 -15.66 13.91
C ALA A 47 -26.51 -14.96 14.20
N ARG A 48 -26.48 -13.64 14.45
CA ARG A 48 -27.69 -12.83 14.44
C ARG A 48 -28.18 -12.65 12.99
N SER A 49 -29.51 -12.69 12.86
CA SER A 49 -30.32 -12.75 11.64
C SER A 49 -29.73 -12.06 10.41
N ALA A 50 -29.66 -12.80 9.31
CA ALA A 50 -29.33 -12.30 7.98
C ALA A 50 -30.29 -11.17 7.58
N VAL A 51 -29.79 -9.94 7.59
CA VAL A 51 -30.39 -8.85 6.82
C VAL A 51 -30.39 -9.32 5.36
N LYS A 52 -31.56 -9.36 4.70
CA LYS A 52 -31.70 -9.57 3.24
C LYS A 52 -31.03 -8.39 2.51
N GLY A 53 -29.71 -8.40 2.46
CA GLY A 53 -28.87 -7.43 1.76
C GLY A 53 -28.30 -8.02 0.46
N MET A 54 -27.80 -7.14 -0.40
CA MET A 54 -27.00 -7.51 -1.57
C MET A 54 -25.87 -8.47 -1.15
N LYS A 55 -25.68 -9.58 -1.90
CA LYS A 55 -24.57 -10.52 -1.63
C LYS A 55 -23.23 -9.84 -1.94
N THR A 56 -22.28 -9.89 -1.01
CA THR A 56 -20.92 -9.37 -1.24
C THR A 56 -20.09 -10.30 -2.10
N LEU A 57 -18.93 -9.83 -2.56
CA LEU A 57 -17.95 -10.71 -3.20
C LEU A 57 -17.45 -11.82 -2.28
N VAL A 58 -17.32 -11.57 -0.97
CA VAL A 58 -16.93 -12.63 0.00
C VAL A 58 -18.00 -13.70 0.08
N ASP A 59 -19.29 -13.32 0.16
CA ASP A 59 -20.38 -14.30 0.19
C ASP A 59 -20.40 -15.13 -1.09
N SER A 60 -20.23 -14.48 -2.24
CA SER A 60 -20.19 -15.14 -3.54
C SER A 60 -19.01 -16.12 -3.65
N ALA A 61 -17.85 -15.74 -3.10
CA ALA A 61 -16.67 -16.61 -3.07
C ALA A 61 -16.87 -17.85 -2.19
N ARG A 62 -17.53 -17.70 -1.03
CA ARG A 62 -17.86 -18.81 -0.12
C ARG A 62 -18.88 -19.77 -0.72
N GLU A 63 -19.74 -19.28 -1.58
CA GLU A 63 -20.70 -20.07 -2.36
C GLU A 63 -20.09 -20.63 -3.66
N GLU A 64 -18.77 -20.48 -3.84
CA GLU A 64 -18.04 -20.93 -5.05
C GLU A 64 -18.60 -20.33 -6.35
N ARG A 65 -19.23 -19.16 -6.26
CA ARG A 65 -19.90 -18.49 -7.37
C ARG A 65 -19.02 -17.41 -7.98
N LEU A 66 -18.50 -17.71 -9.17
CA LEU A 66 -17.65 -16.78 -9.91
C LEU A 66 -18.45 -15.58 -10.47
N THR A 67 -18.15 -14.38 -9.96
CA THR A 67 -18.78 -13.13 -10.39
C THR A 67 -18.03 -12.45 -11.55
N PRO A 68 -18.65 -11.53 -12.32
CA PRO A 68 -17.93 -10.81 -13.37
C PRO A 68 -16.66 -10.07 -12.87
N PRO A 69 -16.69 -9.35 -11.72
CA PRO A 69 -15.47 -8.75 -11.16
C PRO A 69 -14.34 -9.75 -10.89
N MET A 70 -14.69 -10.94 -10.39
CA MET A 70 -13.71 -12.01 -10.15
C MET A 70 -13.12 -12.54 -11.46
N LYS A 71 -13.92 -12.66 -12.52
CA LYS A 71 -13.42 -13.06 -13.85
C LYS A 71 -12.43 -12.04 -14.40
N THR A 72 -12.75 -10.75 -14.31
CA THR A 72 -11.85 -9.68 -14.75
C THR A 72 -10.51 -9.77 -14.02
N VAL A 73 -10.53 -9.85 -12.68
CA VAL A 73 -9.31 -9.93 -11.87
C VAL A 73 -8.52 -11.21 -12.10
N ALA A 74 -9.19 -12.36 -12.31
CA ALA A 74 -8.53 -13.62 -12.63
C ALA A 74 -7.75 -13.53 -13.94
N THR A 75 -8.38 -13.00 -14.99
CA THR A 75 -7.77 -12.82 -16.31
C THR A 75 -6.61 -11.83 -16.26
N GLU A 76 -6.80 -10.64 -15.69
CA GLU A 76 -5.74 -9.62 -15.57
C GLU A 76 -4.57 -10.07 -14.69
N GLY A 77 -4.87 -10.85 -13.64
CA GLY A 77 -3.87 -11.35 -12.71
C GLY A 77 -3.09 -12.56 -13.21
N GLY A 78 -3.60 -13.27 -14.23
CA GLY A 78 -3.10 -14.58 -14.65
C GLY A 78 -3.31 -15.65 -13.56
N VAL A 79 -4.42 -15.57 -12.82
CA VAL A 79 -4.72 -16.46 -11.68
C VAL A 79 -5.91 -17.36 -12.03
N ASP A 80 -5.81 -18.65 -11.67
CA ASP A 80 -6.92 -19.59 -11.81
C ASP A 80 -8.18 -19.07 -11.07
N PRO A 81 -9.37 -19.04 -11.71
CA PRO A 81 -10.58 -18.53 -11.08
C PRO A 81 -10.98 -19.23 -9.78
N ASN A 82 -10.75 -20.54 -9.65
CA ASN A 82 -11.07 -21.28 -8.43
C ASN A 82 -10.10 -20.93 -7.30
N GLU A 83 -8.82 -20.75 -7.63
CA GLU A 83 -7.83 -20.23 -6.70
C GLU A 83 -8.15 -18.80 -6.25
N LEU A 84 -8.58 -17.92 -7.15
CA LEU A 84 -9.02 -16.58 -6.80
C LEU A 84 -10.22 -16.60 -5.85
N LEU A 85 -11.23 -17.45 -6.11
CA LEU A 85 -12.38 -17.64 -5.22
C LEU A 85 -11.93 -18.06 -3.81
N ARG A 86 -11.04 -19.06 -3.70
CA ARG A 86 -10.48 -19.49 -2.41
C ARG A 86 -9.79 -18.34 -1.68
N ARG A 87 -8.99 -17.54 -2.38
CA ARG A 87 -8.27 -16.40 -1.81
C ARG A 87 -9.21 -15.29 -1.32
N ILE A 88 -10.29 -15.01 -2.04
CA ILE A 88 -11.30 -14.03 -1.63
C ILE A 88 -12.06 -14.55 -0.40
N ALA A 89 -12.49 -15.82 -0.41
CA ALA A 89 -13.20 -16.44 0.72
C ALA A 89 -12.33 -16.48 1.99
N ALA A 90 -11.02 -16.70 1.84
CA ALA A 90 -10.03 -16.68 2.91
C ALA A 90 -9.58 -15.26 3.33
N GLY A 91 -9.98 -14.22 2.59
CA GLY A 91 -9.64 -12.82 2.84
C GLY A 91 -8.22 -12.42 2.40
N SER A 92 -7.49 -13.27 1.68
CA SER A 92 -6.13 -12.98 1.21
C SER A 92 -6.06 -12.20 -0.10
N VAL A 93 -7.20 -12.01 -0.76
CA VAL A 93 -7.40 -11.11 -1.90
C VAL A 93 -8.71 -10.34 -1.69
N VAL A 94 -8.69 -9.06 -2.02
CA VAL A 94 -9.90 -8.22 -2.13
C VAL A 94 -10.04 -7.70 -3.55
N ILE A 95 -11.25 -7.29 -3.93
CA ILE A 95 -11.53 -6.62 -5.18
C ILE A 95 -12.27 -5.31 -4.86
N MET A 96 -11.62 -4.19 -5.16
CA MET A 96 -12.29 -2.89 -5.18
C MET A 96 -12.93 -2.68 -6.54
N GLN A 97 -14.17 -2.18 -6.54
CA GLN A 97 -14.95 -2.00 -7.77
C GLN A 97 -15.36 -0.55 -7.94
N ARG A 98 -15.30 -0.07 -9.19
CA ARG A 98 -15.89 1.19 -9.58
C ARG A 98 -16.21 1.23 -11.06
N LYS A 99 -17.45 1.60 -11.41
CA LYS A 99 -17.95 1.56 -12.79
C LYS A 99 -17.64 0.16 -13.40
N ASN A 100 -16.84 0.10 -14.45
CA ASN A 100 -16.38 -1.11 -15.11
C ASN A 100 -14.99 -1.61 -14.65
N ARG A 101 -14.29 -0.87 -13.78
CA ARG A 101 -12.95 -1.22 -13.29
C ARG A 101 -13.02 -2.08 -12.02
N CYS A 102 -12.26 -3.17 -12.02
CA CYS A 102 -12.17 -4.12 -10.92
C CYS A 102 -10.70 -4.29 -10.52
N THR A 103 -10.29 -3.73 -9.38
CA THR A 103 -8.90 -3.78 -8.91
C THR A 103 -8.74 -4.87 -7.86
N GLY A 104 -8.12 -5.99 -8.24
CA GLY A 104 -7.75 -7.06 -7.32
C GLY A 104 -6.46 -6.75 -6.55
N ILE A 105 -6.48 -6.86 -5.22
CA ILE A 105 -5.34 -6.57 -4.34
C ILE A 105 -5.11 -7.77 -3.42
N GLY A 106 -3.89 -8.33 -3.40
CA GLY A 106 -3.53 -9.37 -2.45
C GLY A 106 -2.64 -10.47 -3.01
N THR A 107 -2.66 -11.61 -2.32
CA THR A 107 -1.72 -12.71 -2.52
C THR A 107 -1.75 -13.26 -3.94
N GLY A 108 -0.57 -13.31 -4.57
CA GLY A 108 -0.35 -13.83 -5.92
C GLY A 108 -0.81 -12.90 -7.06
N LEU A 109 -1.24 -11.67 -6.75
CA LEU A 109 -1.44 -10.60 -7.72
C LEU A 109 -0.26 -9.63 -7.68
N ARG A 110 -0.05 -8.87 -8.76
CA ARG A 110 0.96 -7.80 -8.78
C ARG A 110 0.68 -6.76 -7.70
N THR A 111 1.72 -6.10 -7.23
CA THR A 111 1.61 -4.99 -6.28
C THR A 111 0.80 -3.86 -6.90
N LYS A 112 -0.14 -3.31 -6.12
CA LYS A 112 -1.00 -2.20 -6.54
C LYS A 112 -0.47 -0.86 -6.03
N ILE A 113 -0.76 0.23 -6.74
CA ILE A 113 -0.34 1.59 -6.36
C ILE A 113 -1.55 2.48 -6.09
N ASN A 114 -1.57 3.13 -4.93
CA ASN A 114 -2.52 4.17 -4.56
C ASN A 114 -1.92 5.56 -4.72
N VAL A 115 -2.72 6.48 -5.29
CA VAL A 115 -2.42 7.92 -5.36
C VAL A 115 -3.33 8.67 -4.39
N ASN A 116 -2.75 9.47 -3.50
CA ASN A 116 -3.52 10.38 -2.64
C ASN A 116 -3.78 11.70 -3.34
N LEU A 117 -5.05 12.10 -3.34
CA LEU A 117 -5.56 13.40 -3.72
C LEU A 117 -6.08 14.13 -2.48
N GLY A 118 -6.41 15.41 -2.61
CA GLY A 118 -7.20 16.12 -1.63
C GLY A 118 -6.81 17.59 -1.47
N THR A 119 -7.82 18.38 -1.14
CA THR A 119 -7.68 19.79 -0.77
C THR A 119 -7.31 19.94 0.71
N SER A 120 -6.86 21.14 1.09
CA SER A 120 -6.69 21.51 2.50
C SER A 120 -7.31 22.88 2.79
N SER A 121 -7.40 23.25 4.07
CA SER A 121 -7.82 24.59 4.48
C SER A 121 -6.93 25.71 3.88
N GLY A 122 -5.68 25.41 3.53
CA GLY A 122 -4.75 26.38 2.93
C GLY A 122 -4.82 26.49 1.40
N LYS A 123 -5.35 25.47 0.70
CA LYS A 123 -5.48 25.47 -0.77
C LYS A 123 -6.63 24.56 -1.19
N VAL A 124 -7.65 25.16 -1.80
CA VAL A 124 -8.81 24.47 -2.38
C VAL A 124 -8.81 24.77 -3.88
N SER A 125 -8.43 23.79 -4.70
CA SER A 125 -8.46 23.89 -6.16
C SER A 125 -9.06 22.62 -6.73
N VAL A 126 -10.35 22.66 -7.09
CA VAL A 126 -11.04 21.50 -7.69
C VAL A 126 -10.39 21.11 -9.01
N SER A 127 -10.00 22.09 -9.83
CA SER A 127 -9.32 21.82 -11.11
C SER A 127 -7.99 21.10 -10.94
N ASP A 128 -7.21 21.43 -9.89
CA ASP A 128 -5.96 20.71 -9.61
C ASP A 128 -6.26 19.26 -9.22
N GLU A 129 -7.27 19.02 -8.38
CA GLU A 129 -7.65 17.66 -7.96
C GLU A 129 -8.15 16.81 -9.12
N LEU A 130 -8.95 17.39 -10.03
CA LEU A 130 -9.38 16.71 -11.24
C LEU A 130 -8.19 16.38 -12.14
N ARG A 131 -7.25 17.32 -12.32
CA ARG A 131 -6.05 17.08 -13.13
C ARG A 131 -5.17 15.99 -12.52
N LYS A 132 -5.04 15.93 -11.20
CA LYS A 132 -4.30 14.86 -10.51
C LYS A 132 -4.98 13.51 -10.68
N ALA A 133 -6.32 13.44 -10.62
CA ALA A 133 -7.06 12.21 -10.89
C ALA A 133 -6.88 11.72 -12.33
N GLU A 134 -6.91 12.62 -13.32
CA GLU A 134 -6.60 12.30 -14.72
C GLU A 134 -5.19 11.76 -14.89
N ILE A 135 -4.20 12.38 -14.23
CA ILE A 135 -2.81 11.91 -14.22
C ILE A 135 -2.73 10.50 -13.60
N ALA A 136 -3.41 10.28 -12.47
CA ALA A 136 -3.44 8.97 -11.82
C ALA A 136 -3.96 7.89 -12.78
N GLU A 137 -5.05 8.17 -13.49
CA GLU A 137 -5.65 7.23 -14.45
C GLU A 137 -4.75 7.00 -15.67
N THR A 138 -4.21 8.08 -16.24
CA THR A 138 -3.37 8.05 -17.44
C THR A 138 -2.06 7.31 -17.21
N PHE A 139 -1.41 7.54 -16.07
CA PHE A 139 -0.09 6.99 -15.74
C PHE A 139 -0.18 5.71 -14.89
N GLY A 140 -1.34 5.07 -14.83
CA GLY A 140 -1.47 3.68 -14.37
C GLY A 140 -1.49 3.50 -12.85
N ALA A 141 -2.06 4.44 -12.09
CA ALA A 141 -2.48 4.16 -10.72
C ALA A 141 -3.56 3.07 -10.69
N ASP A 142 -3.60 2.28 -9.62
CA ASP A 142 -4.58 1.22 -9.44
C ASP A 142 -5.83 1.69 -8.68
N THR A 143 -5.65 2.73 -7.87
CA THR A 143 -6.65 3.32 -6.97
C THR A 143 -6.27 4.77 -6.64
N ILE A 144 -7.25 5.53 -6.14
CA ILE A 144 -7.03 6.84 -5.55
C ILE A 144 -7.62 6.93 -4.14
N SER A 145 -7.06 7.79 -3.32
CA SER A 145 -7.66 8.20 -2.05
C SER A 145 -8.03 9.67 -2.12
N ASP A 146 -9.28 10.00 -1.85
CA ASP A 146 -9.71 11.39 -1.61
C ASP A 146 -9.51 11.71 -0.12
N LEU A 147 -8.47 12.50 0.17
CA LEU A 147 -8.10 12.94 1.51
C LEU A 147 -8.44 14.43 1.74
N SER A 148 -9.41 14.97 0.99
CA SER A 148 -9.83 16.37 1.07
C SER A 148 -10.25 16.78 2.47
N MET A 149 -9.77 17.95 2.89
CA MET A 149 -10.04 18.57 4.19
C MET A 149 -10.34 20.07 4.08
N GLY A 150 -10.72 20.55 2.89
CA GLY A 150 -11.07 21.95 2.68
C GLY A 150 -12.04 22.15 1.53
N GLY A 151 -12.88 23.20 1.62
CA GLY A 151 -13.95 23.44 0.68
C GLY A 151 -15.15 22.51 0.90
N ASP A 152 -16.04 22.44 -0.09
CA ASP A 152 -17.16 21.50 -0.09
C ASP A 152 -16.66 20.09 -0.47
N ILE A 153 -16.32 19.31 0.56
CA ILE A 153 -15.73 17.96 0.40
C ILE A 153 -16.68 17.01 -0.32
N ASP A 154 -18.00 17.14 -0.11
CA ASP A 154 -18.98 16.30 -0.79
C ASP A 154 -19.03 16.62 -2.29
N ALA A 155 -19.06 17.89 -2.67
CA ALA A 155 -19.05 18.32 -4.07
C ALA A 155 -17.73 17.96 -4.76
N ILE A 156 -16.59 18.23 -4.12
CA ILE A 156 -15.25 17.89 -4.66
C ILE A 156 -15.16 16.38 -4.93
N ARG A 157 -15.61 15.54 -3.98
CA ARG A 157 -15.59 14.10 -4.17
C ARG A 157 -16.49 13.65 -5.32
N GLN A 158 -17.66 14.26 -5.52
CA GLN A 158 -18.52 13.94 -6.66
C GLN A 158 -17.85 14.27 -7.99
N GLU A 159 -17.16 15.41 -8.09
CA GLU A 159 -16.39 15.79 -9.28
C GLU A 159 -15.24 14.79 -9.55
N ILE A 160 -14.49 14.38 -8.52
CA ILE A 160 -13.45 13.35 -8.63
C ILE A 160 -14.04 12.00 -9.09
N LEU A 161 -15.17 11.59 -8.50
CA LEU A 161 -15.88 10.37 -8.88
C LEU A 161 -16.37 10.45 -10.34
N ALA A 162 -16.80 11.61 -10.82
CA ALA A 162 -17.22 11.80 -12.20
C ALA A 162 -16.04 11.60 -13.16
N CYS A 163 -14.86 12.18 -12.85
CA CYS A 163 -13.71 12.23 -13.76
C CYS A 163 -12.91 10.93 -13.88
N THR A 164 -12.95 10.04 -12.88
CA THR A 164 -12.14 8.81 -12.90
C THR A 164 -12.97 7.53 -13.02
N THR A 165 -12.34 6.42 -13.41
CA THR A 165 -12.84 5.05 -13.22
C THR A 165 -12.13 4.30 -12.08
N LEU A 166 -11.07 4.86 -11.52
CA LEU A 166 -10.30 4.25 -10.44
C LEU A 166 -11.13 4.09 -9.16
N PRO A 167 -11.01 2.97 -8.43
CA PRO A 167 -11.60 2.84 -7.10
C PRO A 167 -11.14 3.96 -6.17
N VAL A 168 -12.07 4.50 -5.38
CA VAL A 168 -11.83 5.65 -4.49
C VAL A 168 -11.91 5.23 -3.03
N THR A 169 -10.89 5.60 -2.26
CA THR A 169 -10.84 5.42 -0.81
C THR A 169 -11.01 6.74 -0.08
N THR A 170 -11.71 6.75 1.06
CA THR A 170 -11.82 7.94 1.93
C THR A 170 -11.44 7.63 3.39
N VAL A 171 -11.27 8.69 4.18
CA VAL A 171 -11.09 8.61 5.64
C VAL A 171 -12.19 9.44 6.31
N PRO A 172 -13.26 8.84 6.84
CA PRO A 172 -14.46 9.57 7.27
C PRO A 172 -14.18 10.63 8.34
N VAL A 173 -13.25 10.36 9.26
CA VAL A 173 -12.89 11.29 10.34
C VAL A 173 -12.35 12.62 9.83
N TYR A 174 -11.81 12.68 8.60
CA TYR A 174 -11.29 13.91 8.01
C TYR A 174 -12.40 14.89 7.68
N GLN A 175 -13.46 14.41 7.05
CA GLN A 175 -14.60 15.26 6.71
C GLN A 175 -15.40 15.62 7.96
N ALA A 176 -15.63 14.66 8.85
CA ALA A 176 -16.36 14.89 10.11
C ALA A 176 -15.72 16.01 10.95
N VAL A 177 -14.39 16.02 11.09
CA VAL A 177 -13.71 17.06 11.89
C VAL A 177 -13.73 18.43 11.20
N VAL A 178 -13.73 18.48 9.86
CA VAL A 178 -13.80 19.74 9.11
C VAL A 178 -15.19 20.37 9.23
N GLU A 179 -16.25 19.55 9.20
CA GLU A 179 -17.64 20.03 9.25
C GLU A 179 -18.08 20.40 10.67
N CYS A 180 -17.70 19.60 11.67
CA CYS A 180 -18.19 19.78 13.04
C CYS A 180 -17.20 20.52 13.95
N GLY A 181 -15.91 20.49 13.63
CA GLY A 181 -14.84 20.87 14.55
C GLY A 181 -14.61 19.82 15.64
N LEU A 182 -13.37 19.71 16.11
CA LEU A 182 -12.99 18.63 17.04
C LEU A 182 -13.76 18.65 18.36
N GLU A 183 -14.15 19.82 18.88
CA GLU A 183 -14.82 19.96 20.19
C GLU A 183 -16.33 19.66 20.14
N ASN A 184 -16.98 19.86 19.00
CA ASN A 184 -18.43 19.65 18.84
C ASN A 184 -18.78 18.36 18.10
N MET A 185 -17.80 17.74 17.43
CA MET A 185 -17.99 16.47 16.72
C MET A 185 -18.43 15.39 17.70
N THR A 186 -19.39 14.56 17.29
CA THR A 186 -19.86 13.39 18.04
C THR A 186 -19.50 12.07 17.33
N ALA A 187 -19.67 10.94 18.03
CA ALA A 187 -19.55 9.63 17.40
C ALA A 187 -20.58 9.43 16.27
N GLU A 188 -21.77 10.00 16.41
CA GLU A 188 -22.84 9.95 15.40
C GLU A 188 -22.44 10.73 14.13
N ASP A 189 -21.78 11.88 14.26
CA ASP A 189 -21.31 12.67 13.11
C ASP A 189 -20.28 11.89 12.28
N ILE A 190 -19.35 11.18 12.95
CA ILE A 190 -18.35 10.34 12.29
C ILE A 190 -19.01 9.20 11.52
N LEU A 191 -19.98 8.51 12.13
CA LEU A 191 -20.71 7.40 11.49
C LEU A 191 -21.66 7.89 10.39
N THR A 192 -22.28 9.05 10.56
CA THR A 192 -23.12 9.70 9.54
C THR A 192 -22.28 10.12 8.33
N THR A 193 -21.09 10.64 8.56
CA THR A 193 -20.12 10.94 7.49
C THR A 193 -19.74 9.67 6.71
N LEU A 194 -19.46 8.56 7.42
CA LEU A 194 -19.21 7.27 6.77
C LEU A 194 -20.41 6.81 5.93
N LYS A 195 -21.64 6.88 6.46
CA LYS A 195 -22.86 6.54 5.70
C LYS A 195 -23.01 7.41 4.45
N ARG A 196 -22.76 8.72 4.56
CA ARG A 196 -22.83 9.67 3.44
C ARG A 196 -21.83 9.33 2.35
N GLN A 197 -20.56 9.09 2.73
CA GLN A 197 -19.50 8.70 1.80
C GLN A 197 -19.80 7.36 1.12
N ALA A 198 -20.32 6.37 1.86
CA ALA A 198 -20.78 5.10 1.29
C ALA A 198 -21.91 5.31 0.26
N GLY A 199 -22.86 6.20 0.55
CA GLY A 199 -23.93 6.58 -0.37
C GLY A 199 -23.45 7.26 -1.66
N GLN A 200 -22.30 7.93 -1.62
CA GLN A 200 -21.66 8.55 -2.79
C GLN A 200 -20.89 7.55 -3.67
N GLY A 201 -20.72 6.30 -3.25
CA GLY A 201 -20.11 5.24 -4.07
C GLY A 201 -18.59 5.18 -3.98
N ILE A 202 -18.02 5.43 -2.80
CA ILE A 202 -16.62 5.06 -2.50
C ILE A 202 -16.45 3.54 -2.61
N SER A 203 -15.24 3.08 -2.95
CA SER A 203 -14.91 1.65 -3.08
C SER A 203 -14.27 1.07 -1.81
N SER A 204 -13.69 1.94 -0.99
CA SER A 204 -12.95 1.56 0.21
C SER A 204 -13.00 2.67 1.26
N VAL A 205 -12.87 2.30 2.53
CA VAL A 205 -12.84 3.25 3.65
C VAL A 205 -11.71 2.91 4.61
N VAL A 206 -10.94 3.92 5.05
CA VAL A 206 -9.95 3.76 6.12
C VAL A 206 -10.55 4.15 7.46
N VAL A 207 -10.50 3.24 8.43
CA VAL A 207 -10.86 3.51 9.83
C VAL A 207 -9.67 3.25 10.75
N HIS A 208 -9.47 4.14 11.72
CA HIS A 208 -8.37 4.04 12.68
C HIS A 208 -8.91 3.55 14.02
N CYS A 209 -8.71 2.27 14.32
CA CYS A 209 -9.31 1.62 15.48
C CYS A 209 -8.42 1.67 16.75
N VAL A 210 -7.67 2.75 16.97
CA VAL A 210 -6.86 2.91 18.19
C VAL A 210 -7.73 2.92 19.45
N THR A 211 -7.35 2.22 20.53
CA THR A 211 -8.15 2.18 21.77
C THR A 211 -7.53 3.01 22.90
N ARG A 212 -8.32 3.40 23.91
CA ARG A 212 -7.82 4.11 25.10
C ARG A 212 -6.66 3.36 25.78
N LYS A 213 -6.75 2.03 25.84
CA LYS A 213 -5.67 1.17 26.35
C LYS A 213 -4.37 1.38 25.58
N MET A 214 -4.44 1.45 24.25
CA MET A 214 -3.27 1.69 23.42
C MET A 214 -2.71 3.11 23.59
N LEU A 215 -3.57 4.12 23.73
CA LEU A 215 -3.13 5.48 24.06
C LEU A 215 -2.42 5.54 25.42
N GLY A 216 -2.86 4.75 26.40
CA GLY A 216 -2.17 4.60 27.68
C GLY A 216 -0.77 3.98 27.54
N VAL A 217 -0.57 3.06 26.60
CA VAL A 217 0.77 2.52 26.27
C VAL A 217 1.63 3.58 25.57
N PHE A 218 1.05 4.31 24.62
CA PHE A 218 1.72 5.37 23.87
C PHE A 218 2.22 6.50 24.78
N LYS A 219 1.39 6.96 25.75
CA LYS A 219 1.77 8.01 26.72
C LYS A 219 3.04 7.69 27.53
N LYS A 220 3.38 6.40 27.70
CA LYS A 220 4.57 5.95 28.44
C LYS A 220 5.84 5.92 27.58
N LYS A 221 5.76 6.24 26.28
CA LYS A 221 6.87 6.18 25.32
C LYS A 221 7.24 7.56 24.82
N LYS A 222 8.51 7.71 24.48
CA LYS A 222 9.07 8.91 23.84
C LYS A 222 9.52 8.54 22.43
N ARG A 223 8.58 8.55 21.48
CA ARG A 223 8.90 8.61 20.05
C ARG A 223 9.42 10.00 19.72
N VAL A 224 10.29 10.12 18.73
CA VAL A 224 10.86 11.40 18.28
C VAL A 224 9.75 12.28 17.70
N LEU A 225 8.92 11.74 16.80
CA LEU A 225 7.81 12.48 16.17
C LEU A 225 6.43 12.13 16.72
N GLY A 226 6.36 11.26 17.73
CA GLY A 226 5.10 10.90 18.37
C GLY A 226 4.16 10.12 17.43
N MET A 227 2.94 10.63 17.25
CA MET A 227 1.90 10.03 16.41
C MET A 227 1.73 10.86 15.13
N VAL A 228 2.15 10.30 14.01
CA VAL A 228 2.16 10.98 12.70
C VAL A 228 0.99 10.60 11.80
N SER A 229 0.14 9.66 12.22
CA SER A 229 -1.06 9.32 11.48
C SER A 229 -2.10 10.41 11.64
N LYS A 230 -2.42 11.17 10.59
CA LYS A 230 -3.46 12.20 10.66
C LYS A 230 -4.80 11.64 11.15
N GLY A 231 -5.29 10.54 10.56
CA GLY A 231 -6.54 9.91 10.98
C GLY A 231 -6.47 9.35 12.39
N GLY A 232 -5.37 8.67 12.70
CA GLY A 232 -5.12 8.16 14.04
C GLY A 232 -5.04 9.26 15.11
N SER A 233 -4.40 10.40 14.80
CA SER A 233 -4.27 11.56 15.68
C SER A 233 -5.60 12.27 15.89
N ILE A 234 -6.39 12.49 14.83
CA ILE A 234 -7.72 13.10 14.95
C ILE A 234 -8.64 12.19 15.78
N THR A 235 -8.68 10.88 15.51
CA THR A 235 -9.48 9.94 16.30
C THR A 235 -9.01 9.89 17.75
N SER A 236 -7.70 9.88 18.01
CA SER A 236 -7.15 9.90 19.37
C SER A 236 -7.48 11.20 20.10
N ALA A 237 -7.40 12.34 19.42
CA ALA A 237 -7.73 13.63 19.98
C ALA A 237 -9.22 13.70 20.33
N PHE A 238 -10.11 13.25 19.44
CA PHE A 238 -11.54 13.13 19.71
C PHE A 238 -11.82 12.32 20.98
N MET A 239 -11.20 11.13 21.10
CA MET A 239 -11.36 10.27 22.28
C MET A 239 -10.91 10.93 23.58
N LEU A 240 -9.82 11.71 23.53
CA LEU A 240 -9.28 12.40 24.69
C LEU A 240 -10.11 13.64 25.07
N THR A 241 -10.61 14.39 24.09
CA THR A 241 -11.47 15.57 24.30
C THR A 241 -12.81 15.19 24.91
N HIS A 242 -13.40 14.07 24.48
CA HIS A 242 -14.74 13.63 24.91
C HIS A 242 -14.70 12.53 25.98
N ASP A 243 -13.52 12.18 26.48
CA ASP A 243 -13.30 11.10 27.45
C ASP A 243 -14.01 9.76 27.09
N CYS A 244 -14.05 9.41 25.81
CA CYS A 244 -14.74 8.24 25.29
C CYS A 244 -13.79 7.18 24.68
N GLU A 245 -14.31 6.01 24.39
CA GLU A 245 -13.58 5.02 23.58
C GLU A 245 -13.75 5.33 22.08
N ASN A 246 -12.99 4.63 21.24
CA ASN A 246 -13.00 4.85 19.81
C ASN A 246 -14.37 4.54 19.17
N PRO A 247 -15.01 5.50 18.47
CA PRO A 247 -16.32 5.31 17.85
C PRO A 247 -16.38 4.13 16.88
N PHE A 248 -15.32 3.91 16.09
CA PHE A 248 -15.29 2.80 15.15
C PHE A 248 -15.19 1.45 15.87
N VAL A 249 -14.59 1.40 17.06
CA VAL A 249 -14.48 0.17 17.84
C VAL A 249 -15.79 -0.13 18.57
N GLU A 250 -16.38 0.88 19.21
CA GLU A 250 -17.67 0.75 19.92
C GLU A 250 -18.81 0.39 18.95
N HIS A 251 -18.84 1.02 17.78
CA HIS A 251 -19.88 0.84 16.76
C HIS A 251 -19.42 -0.02 15.58
N PHE A 252 -18.50 -0.97 15.80
CA PHE A 252 -17.91 -1.75 14.70
C PHE A 252 -18.94 -2.54 13.89
N ASP A 253 -20.01 -3.07 14.52
CA ASP A 253 -21.07 -3.79 13.78
C ASP A 253 -21.83 -2.86 12.81
N GLU A 254 -21.98 -1.58 13.16
CA GLU A 254 -22.57 -0.58 12.28
C GLU A 254 -21.63 -0.26 11.11
N VAL A 255 -20.32 -0.11 11.37
CA VAL A 255 -19.29 0.03 10.32
C VAL A 255 -19.35 -1.15 9.35
N LEU A 256 -19.44 -2.39 9.86
CA LEU A 256 -19.56 -3.59 9.04
C LEU A 256 -20.86 -3.62 8.24
N SER A 257 -21.98 -3.20 8.84
CA SER A 257 -23.27 -3.12 8.16
C SER A 257 -23.22 -2.15 6.97
N ILE A 258 -22.63 -0.97 7.17
CA ILE A 258 -22.44 0.03 6.11
C ILE A 258 -21.56 -0.54 5.00
N CYS A 259 -20.40 -1.10 5.35
CA CYS A 259 -19.47 -1.65 4.35
C CYS A 259 -20.11 -2.80 3.56
N ARG A 260 -20.80 -3.71 4.24
CA ARG A 260 -21.46 -4.87 3.63
C ARG A 260 -22.58 -4.46 2.69
N LYS A 261 -23.39 -3.46 3.06
CA LYS A 261 -24.51 -2.97 2.23
C LYS A 261 -24.04 -2.49 0.84
N HIS A 262 -22.84 -1.93 0.77
CA HIS A 262 -22.27 -1.34 -0.44
C HIS A 262 -21.11 -2.16 -1.04
N ASP A 263 -20.77 -3.32 -0.45
CA ASP A 263 -19.57 -4.12 -0.76
C ASP A 263 -18.27 -3.28 -0.78
N ILE A 264 -18.16 -2.36 0.18
CA ILE A 264 -16.99 -1.50 0.39
C ILE A 264 -15.90 -2.31 1.10
N VAL A 265 -14.65 -2.14 0.63
CA VAL A 265 -13.48 -2.72 1.29
C VAL A 265 -13.14 -1.92 2.55
N LEU A 266 -13.03 -2.60 3.68
CA LEU A 266 -12.60 -1.98 4.94
C LEU A 266 -11.07 -1.97 5.03
N SER A 267 -10.46 -0.79 5.05
CA SER A 267 -9.04 -0.62 5.32
C SER A 267 -8.82 -0.28 6.80
N LEU A 268 -8.11 -1.15 7.53
CA LEU A 268 -7.79 -0.94 8.94
C LEU A 268 -6.48 -0.14 9.05
N GLY A 269 -6.61 1.15 9.35
CA GLY A 269 -5.53 2.14 9.34
C GLY A 269 -4.44 1.91 10.39
N ASN A 270 -3.26 2.51 10.15
CA ASN A 270 -2.08 2.39 11.00
C ASN A 270 -1.77 3.67 11.80
N THR A 271 -2.47 3.86 12.92
CA THR A 271 -2.22 4.96 13.89
C THR A 271 -0.79 4.95 14.41
N ALA A 272 -0.24 3.76 14.66
CA ALA A 272 1.04 3.59 15.34
C ALA A 272 2.25 3.48 14.38
N ARG A 273 2.11 3.91 13.11
CA ARG A 273 3.23 3.92 12.16
C ARG A 273 4.37 4.84 12.62
N SER A 274 5.55 4.61 12.07
CA SER A 274 6.77 5.33 12.43
C SER A 274 6.84 6.69 11.71
N GLY A 275 7.19 7.76 12.44
CA GLY A 275 7.37 9.09 11.87
C GLY A 275 8.77 9.40 11.36
N CYS A 276 9.80 8.72 11.88
CA CYS A 276 11.18 8.88 11.44
C CYS A 276 11.91 7.54 11.55
N ILE A 277 13.08 7.38 10.94
CA ILE A 277 13.78 6.07 10.97
C ILE A 277 14.24 5.65 12.38
N HIS A 278 14.19 6.56 13.34
CA HIS A 278 14.53 6.36 14.74
C HIS A 278 13.34 5.90 15.60
N ASP A 279 12.10 6.06 15.12
CA ASP A 279 10.89 5.57 15.78
C ASP A 279 10.73 4.05 15.54
N ARG A 280 11.48 3.27 16.32
CA ARG A 280 11.49 1.81 16.20
C ARG A 280 10.14 1.18 16.55
N PRO A 281 9.82 0.00 15.99
CA PRO A 281 8.65 -0.77 16.38
C PRO A 281 8.55 -0.94 17.90
N ASP A 282 7.40 -0.56 18.46
CA ASP A 282 7.17 -0.50 19.89
C ASP A 282 5.89 -1.23 20.31
N ALA A 283 5.61 -1.26 21.61
CA ALA A 283 4.44 -1.92 22.15
C ALA A 283 3.12 -1.34 21.64
N PHE A 284 3.09 -0.05 21.27
CA PHE A 284 1.92 0.60 20.69
C PHE A 284 1.63 0.04 19.29
N GLN A 285 2.65 -0.02 18.43
CA GLN A 285 2.52 -0.64 17.11
C GLN A 285 2.16 -2.12 17.18
N GLN A 286 2.79 -2.88 18.09
CA GLN A 286 2.47 -4.30 18.25
C GLN A 286 1.03 -4.53 18.75
N ALA A 287 0.50 -3.62 19.58
CA ALA A 287 -0.89 -3.70 20.03
C ALA A 287 -1.84 -3.42 18.87
N GLU A 288 -1.60 -2.38 18.08
CA GLU A 288 -2.40 -2.05 16.90
C GLU A 288 -2.44 -3.21 15.90
N ILE A 289 -1.29 -3.83 15.59
CA ILE A 289 -1.23 -4.98 14.68
C ILE A 289 -2.16 -6.10 15.15
N ARG A 290 -2.11 -6.47 16.43
CA ARG A 290 -2.95 -7.54 16.99
C ARG A 290 -4.43 -7.20 16.89
N GLN A 291 -4.80 -5.95 17.20
CA GLN A 291 -6.19 -5.52 17.12
C GLN A 291 -6.68 -5.48 15.67
N ASN A 292 -5.91 -4.93 14.74
CA ASN A 292 -6.29 -4.89 13.32
C ASN A 292 -6.47 -6.30 12.75
N CYS A 293 -5.61 -7.27 13.12
CA CYS A 293 -5.80 -8.67 12.72
C CYS A 293 -7.11 -9.26 13.26
N ALA A 294 -7.44 -9.01 14.54
CA ALA A 294 -8.67 -9.50 15.14
C ALA A 294 -9.94 -8.88 14.50
N LEU A 295 -9.91 -7.56 14.26
CA LEU A 295 -10.99 -6.85 13.57
C LEU A 295 -11.14 -7.30 12.12
N ALA A 296 -10.04 -7.60 11.43
CA ALA A 296 -10.07 -8.12 10.06
C ALA A 296 -10.77 -9.47 9.98
N HIS A 297 -10.48 -10.39 10.90
CA HIS A 297 -11.20 -11.67 10.96
C HIS A 297 -12.69 -11.49 11.27
N ARG A 298 -13.06 -10.57 12.17
CA ARG A 298 -14.46 -10.24 12.47
C ARG A 298 -15.18 -9.67 11.25
N ALA A 299 -14.55 -8.75 10.52
CA ALA A 299 -15.08 -8.16 9.30
C ALA A 299 -15.26 -9.21 8.18
N LEU A 300 -14.24 -10.06 7.97
CA LEU A 300 -14.33 -11.17 7.03
C LEU A 300 -15.48 -12.13 7.40
N ALA A 301 -15.64 -12.47 8.68
CA ALA A 301 -16.75 -13.31 9.13
C ALA A 301 -18.12 -12.70 8.77
N ALA A 302 -18.25 -11.37 8.88
CA ALA A 302 -19.42 -10.61 8.42
C ALA A 302 -19.52 -10.44 6.89
N GLY A 303 -18.61 -11.04 6.12
CA GLY A 303 -18.58 -10.99 4.65
C GLY A 303 -18.12 -9.63 4.09
N VAL A 304 -17.39 -8.85 4.89
CA VAL A 304 -16.74 -7.60 4.47
C VAL A 304 -15.29 -7.89 4.08
N GLN A 305 -14.86 -7.38 2.94
CA GLN A 305 -13.49 -7.47 2.46
C GLN A 305 -12.57 -6.56 3.28
N VAL A 306 -11.33 -6.97 3.56
CA VAL A 306 -10.44 -6.23 4.47
C VAL A 306 -9.03 -6.06 3.90
N ILE A 307 -8.48 -4.87 4.06
CA ILE A 307 -7.06 -4.55 3.90
C ILE A 307 -6.52 -4.14 5.27
N ILE A 308 -5.29 -4.55 5.59
CA ILE A 308 -4.57 -4.04 6.77
C ILE A 308 -3.55 -3.01 6.30
N GLU A 309 -3.65 -1.79 6.80
CA GLU A 309 -2.57 -0.82 6.66
C GLU A 309 -1.51 -1.10 7.72
N GLY A 310 -0.24 -1.19 7.29
CA GLY A 310 0.84 -1.59 8.17
C GLY A 310 2.20 -1.28 7.58
N ALA A 311 3.24 -1.31 8.42
CA ALA A 311 4.63 -1.21 7.97
C ALA A 311 5.00 0.00 7.07
N GLY A 312 4.31 1.14 7.20
CA GLY A 312 4.58 2.38 6.46
C GLY A 312 5.22 3.49 7.30
N GLY A 313 5.26 4.70 6.74
CA GLY A 313 5.91 5.86 7.34
C GLY A 313 7.43 5.78 7.12
N HIS A 314 8.22 5.94 8.17
CA HIS A 314 9.68 6.00 8.06
C HIS A 314 10.34 4.78 8.71
N ILE A 315 11.03 3.97 7.91
CA ILE A 315 11.63 2.71 8.34
C ILE A 315 12.97 2.54 7.65
N ARG A 316 14.06 2.55 8.42
CA ARG A 316 15.41 2.28 7.89
C ARG A 316 15.43 0.99 7.06
N ASN A 317 16.12 1.02 5.91
CA ASN A 317 15.99 0.01 4.86
C ASN A 317 16.17 -1.45 5.34
N ASP A 318 17.15 -1.71 6.22
CA ASP A 318 17.43 -3.04 6.79
C ASP A 318 16.26 -3.66 7.56
N ARG A 319 15.29 -2.85 8.00
CA ARG A 319 14.16 -3.28 8.83
C ARG A 319 12.87 -3.45 8.03
N ILE A 320 12.79 -2.91 6.82
CA ILE A 320 11.56 -2.96 5.99
C ILE A 320 11.16 -4.42 5.76
N ALA A 321 12.03 -5.22 5.14
CA ALA A 321 11.68 -6.58 4.76
C ALA A 321 11.37 -7.51 5.97
N PRO A 322 12.12 -7.48 7.09
CA PRO A 322 11.73 -8.20 8.31
C PRO A 322 10.36 -7.80 8.86
N ILE A 323 10.03 -6.50 8.85
CA ILE A 323 8.73 -6.01 9.35
C ILE A 323 7.60 -6.51 8.44
N ILE A 324 7.72 -6.34 7.11
CA ILE A 324 6.71 -6.81 6.15
C ILE A 324 6.45 -8.31 6.30
N ARG A 325 7.51 -9.13 6.35
CA ARG A 325 7.38 -10.57 6.58
C ARG A 325 6.72 -10.89 7.93
N SER A 326 6.96 -10.10 8.96
CA SER A 326 6.27 -10.27 10.25
C SER A 326 4.78 -9.99 10.15
N TYR A 327 4.33 -9.03 9.33
CA TYR A 327 2.90 -8.81 9.07
C TYR A 327 2.29 -10.00 8.32
N LYS A 328 2.91 -10.42 7.20
CA LYS A 328 2.42 -11.52 6.37
C LYS A 328 2.38 -12.88 7.09
N LYS A 329 3.23 -13.10 8.10
CA LYS A 329 3.18 -14.28 8.97
C LYS A 329 2.01 -14.28 9.95
N ARG A 330 1.48 -13.11 10.32
CA ARG A 330 0.43 -12.96 11.34
C ARG A 330 -0.97 -12.81 10.76
N SER A 331 -1.06 -12.48 9.48
CA SER A 331 -2.29 -12.10 8.82
C SER A 331 -2.29 -12.56 7.35
N PRO A 332 -3.36 -13.22 6.88
CA PRO A 332 -3.53 -13.53 5.46
C PRO A 332 -3.97 -12.32 4.63
N PHE A 333 -4.50 -11.26 5.27
CA PHE A 333 -5.09 -10.11 4.61
C PHE A 333 -4.05 -9.32 3.78
N PRO A 334 -4.47 -8.66 2.68
CA PRO A 334 -3.59 -7.77 1.92
C PRO A 334 -2.98 -6.69 2.81
N LEU A 335 -1.68 -6.44 2.62
CA LEU A 335 -0.91 -5.46 3.37
C LEU A 335 -0.70 -4.19 2.54
N PHE A 336 -1.24 -3.08 3.02
CA PHE A 336 -1.08 -1.75 2.45
C PHE A 336 0.00 -0.96 3.19
N VAL A 337 0.99 -0.48 2.45
CA VAL A 337 2.20 0.14 2.98
C VAL A 337 2.37 1.55 2.40
N ALA A 338 2.53 2.56 3.27
CA ALA A 338 2.85 3.93 2.84
C ALA A 338 4.36 4.15 2.81
N GLY A 339 4.92 4.43 1.62
CA GLY A 339 6.36 4.35 1.39
C GLY A 339 6.88 2.91 1.55
N PRO A 340 7.74 2.62 2.55
CA PRO A 340 8.22 3.52 3.59
C PRO A 340 9.44 4.35 3.17
N LEU A 341 9.69 5.46 3.86
CA LEU A 341 10.89 6.28 3.72
C LEU A 341 12.06 5.65 4.49
N PRO A 342 13.16 5.25 3.81
CA PRO A 342 14.32 4.63 4.44
C PRO A 342 15.29 5.64 5.05
N THR A 343 15.08 6.93 4.82
CA THR A 343 15.91 8.05 5.29
C THR A 343 15.05 9.30 5.46
N ASP A 344 15.45 10.18 6.38
CA ASP A 344 14.71 11.42 6.74
C ASP A 344 15.37 12.69 6.16
N ILE A 345 16.50 12.55 5.45
CA ILE A 345 17.32 13.69 4.97
C ILE A 345 17.07 14.06 3.50
N ALA A 346 15.99 13.55 2.90
CA ALA A 346 15.72 13.65 1.47
C ALA A 346 14.46 14.47 1.13
N ALA A 347 14.02 15.37 2.03
CA ALA A 347 12.89 16.26 1.77
C ALA A 347 13.02 16.98 0.40
N GLY A 348 11.93 17.02 -0.37
CA GLY A 348 11.94 17.44 -1.79
C GLY A 348 12.22 16.30 -2.78
N TYR A 349 12.83 15.21 -2.31
CA TYR A 349 13.14 13.99 -3.05
C TYR A 349 12.56 12.73 -2.37
N ASP A 350 11.58 12.91 -1.49
CA ASP A 350 10.97 11.83 -0.72
C ASP A 350 10.28 10.78 -1.61
N HIS A 351 9.85 11.14 -2.82
CA HIS A 351 9.40 10.17 -3.83
C HIS A 351 10.50 9.18 -4.25
N ILE A 352 11.76 9.63 -4.38
CA ILE A 352 12.92 8.79 -4.71
C ILE A 352 13.30 7.92 -3.51
N ALA A 353 13.46 8.54 -2.34
CA ALA A 353 13.78 7.81 -1.11
C ALA A 353 12.69 6.77 -0.80
N GLY A 354 11.42 7.18 -0.90
CA GLY A 354 10.26 6.33 -0.72
C GLY A 354 10.20 5.17 -1.71
N ALA A 355 10.55 5.38 -2.99
CA ALA A 355 10.59 4.32 -3.99
C ALA A 355 11.59 3.20 -3.63
N ILE A 356 12.74 3.54 -3.04
CA ILE A 356 13.73 2.54 -2.56
C ILE A 356 13.11 1.66 -1.47
N GLY A 357 12.46 2.28 -0.48
CA GLY A 357 11.82 1.54 0.60
C GLY A 357 10.61 0.75 0.12
N ALA A 358 9.80 1.33 -0.77
CA ALA A 358 8.63 0.70 -1.37
C ALA A 358 8.99 -0.54 -2.20
N SER A 359 10.10 -0.50 -2.94
CA SER A 359 10.63 -1.66 -3.67
C SER A 359 11.01 -2.79 -2.72
N THR A 360 11.72 -2.46 -1.63
CA THR A 360 12.06 -3.42 -0.58
C THR A 360 10.80 -4.00 0.09
N ALA A 361 9.76 -3.18 0.30
CA ALA A 361 8.51 -3.61 0.89
C ALA A 361 7.72 -4.55 -0.05
N SER A 362 7.61 -4.19 -1.34
CA SER A 362 6.99 -5.01 -2.38
C SER A 362 7.69 -6.38 -2.47
N ALA A 363 9.02 -6.39 -2.61
CA ALA A 363 9.83 -7.61 -2.66
C ALA A 363 9.62 -8.52 -1.43
N ALA A 364 9.35 -7.92 -0.26
CA ALA A 364 9.13 -8.65 0.99
C ALA A 364 7.69 -9.19 1.17
N GLY A 365 6.75 -8.81 0.29
CA GLY A 365 5.37 -9.30 0.33
C GLY A 365 4.29 -8.24 0.57
N ALA A 366 4.59 -6.94 0.46
CA ALA A 366 3.53 -5.93 0.40
C ALA A 366 2.67 -6.13 -0.85
N ASP A 367 1.36 -5.94 -0.72
CA ASP A 367 0.40 -6.16 -1.80
C ASP A 367 -0.05 -4.85 -2.45
N TYR A 368 0.09 -3.75 -1.70
CA TYR A 368 -0.46 -2.44 -2.05
C TYR A 368 0.46 -1.37 -1.47
N LEU A 369 0.82 -0.37 -2.28
CA LEU A 369 1.73 0.71 -1.90
C LEU A 369 1.03 2.06 -2.04
N CYS A 370 1.13 2.90 -1.02
CA CYS A 370 0.77 4.30 -1.12
C CYS A 370 2.01 5.06 -1.56
N TYR A 371 1.86 5.82 -2.64
CA TYR A 371 2.92 6.63 -3.18
C TYR A 371 3.37 7.74 -2.21
N ILE A 372 4.51 8.33 -2.53
CA ILE A 372 5.04 9.53 -1.88
C ILE A 372 5.40 10.51 -2.99
N THR A 373 5.06 11.78 -2.81
CA THR A 373 5.34 12.84 -3.80
C THR A 373 6.61 13.61 -3.42
N PRO A 374 7.22 14.36 -4.36
CA PRO A 374 8.27 15.33 -4.02
C PRO A 374 7.87 16.32 -2.92
N ALA A 375 6.57 16.63 -2.79
CA ALA A 375 6.04 17.60 -1.83
C ALA A 375 5.79 17.01 -0.42
N GLU A 376 6.05 15.72 -0.19
CA GLU A 376 5.93 15.10 1.14
C GLU A 376 6.73 15.91 2.18
N HIS A 377 6.16 16.10 3.36
CA HIS A 377 6.68 16.96 4.44
C HIS A 377 6.79 18.47 4.15
N LEU A 378 6.50 18.92 2.92
CA LEU A 378 6.70 20.31 2.50
C LEU A 378 5.39 21.03 2.15
N GLY A 379 4.41 20.34 1.57
CA GLY A 379 3.14 20.96 1.19
C GLY A 379 2.20 20.05 0.41
N LEU A 380 1.16 20.64 -0.16
CA LEU A 380 0.26 19.93 -1.07
C LEU A 380 0.94 19.74 -2.44
N PRO A 381 0.95 18.52 -3.00
CA PRO A 381 1.51 18.29 -4.31
C PRO A 381 0.70 19.00 -5.39
N ASP A 382 1.37 19.51 -6.40
CA ASP A 382 0.74 19.91 -7.66
C ASP A 382 0.56 18.68 -8.58
N PRO A 383 -0.11 18.80 -9.75
CA PRO A 383 -0.29 17.68 -10.66
C PRO A 383 1.02 17.01 -11.14
N GLN A 384 2.10 17.77 -11.29
CA GLN A 384 3.38 17.23 -11.75
C GLN A 384 4.06 16.42 -10.64
N ALA A 385 4.02 16.88 -9.39
CA ALA A 385 4.50 16.14 -8.23
C ALA A 385 3.73 14.81 -8.04
N VAL A 386 2.42 14.78 -8.37
CA VAL A 386 1.63 13.54 -8.40
C VAL A 386 2.16 12.58 -9.47
N LYS A 387 2.41 13.06 -10.69
CA LYS A 387 2.97 12.24 -11.77
C LYS A 387 4.33 11.64 -11.39
N GLU A 388 5.23 12.45 -10.83
CA GLU A 388 6.57 12.01 -10.42
C GLU A 388 6.53 10.94 -9.33
N GLY A 389 5.70 11.17 -8.29
CA GLY A 389 5.49 10.18 -7.23
C GLY A 389 4.90 8.87 -7.76
N LEU A 390 3.91 8.94 -8.66
CA LEU A 390 3.26 7.77 -9.22
C LEU A 390 4.24 6.93 -10.06
N ILE A 391 4.99 7.57 -10.97
CA ILE A 391 5.97 6.85 -11.80
C ILE A 391 7.05 6.20 -10.91
N ALA A 392 7.57 6.92 -9.91
CA ALA A 392 8.57 6.37 -8.99
C ALA A 392 8.06 5.12 -8.25
N PHE A 393 6.80 5.13 -7.80
CA PHE A 393 6.22 3.99 -7.09
C PHE A 393 5.79 2.84 -8.00
N ARG A 394 5.40 3.12 -9.26
CA ARG A 394 5.19 2.06 -10.26
C ARG A 394 6.48 1.30 -10.55
N ILE A 395 7.59 2.03 -10.71
CA ILE A 395 8.93 1.43 -10.82
C ILE A 395 9.24 0.58 -9.59
N ALA A 396 9.02 1.12 -8.39
CA ALA A 396 9.26 0.40 -7.15
C ALA A 396 8.44 -0.89 -7.01
N ALA A 397 7.14 -0.84 -7.35
CA ALA A 397 6.26 -2.00 -7.36
C ALA A 397 6.76 -3.07 -8.33
N HIS A 398 7.08 -2.68 -9.57
CA HIS A 398 7.60 -3.58 -10.61
C HIS A 398 8.89 -4.27 -10.16
N VAL A 399 9.88 -3.49 -9.70
CA VAL A 399 11.15 -4.03 -9.17
C VAL A 399 10.92 -4.98 -7.98
N GLY A 400 9.97 -4.67 -7.10
CA GLY A 400 9.63 -5.58 -6.01
C GLY A 400 8.91 -6.84 -6.49
N ASP A 401 8.09 -6.74 -7.52
CA ASP A 401 7.35 -7.86 -8.12
C ASP A 401 8.24 -8.80 -8.93
N THR A 402 9.38 -8.34 -9.48
CA THR A 402 10.38 -9.25 -10.06
C THR A 402 10.94 -10.20 -9.00
N VAL A 403 11.19 -9.71 -7.79
CA VAL A 403 11.63 -10.53 -6.65
C VAL A 403 10.48 -11.37 -6.06
N LYS A 404 9.31 -10.75 -5.86
CA LYS A 404 8.18 -11.40 -5.18
C LYS A 404 7.51 -12.47 -6.06
N GLN A 405 7.47 -12.27 -7.38
CA GLN A 405 6.66 -13.06 -8.32
C GLN A 405 7.35 -13.41 -9.63
N GLY A 406 8.62 -13.03 -9.86
CA GLY A 406 9.31 -13.31 -11.12
C GLY A 406 8.73 -12.56 -12.33
N ARG A 407 8.09 -11.40 -12.12
CA ARG A 407 7.46 -10.61 -13.19
C ARG A 407 8.47 -9.81 -14.02
N GLU A 408 9.34 -10.49 -14.76
CA GLU A 408 10.43 -9.87 -15.55
C GLU A 408 10.19 -9.85 -17.08
N ASN A 409 9.04 -10.35 -17.54
CA ASN A 409 8.75 -10.47 -18.99
C ASN A 409 8.78 -9.11 -19.72
N GLU A 410 8.28 -8.04 -19.08
CA GLU A 410 8.30 -6.68 -19.65
C GLU A 410 9.75 -6.15 -19.77
N ASP A 411 10.61 -6.45 -18.79
CA ASP A 411 12.04 -6.12 -18.86
C ASP A 411 12.74 -6.89 -19.98
N ALA A 412 12.42 -8.18 -20.14
CA ALA A 412 12.99 -9.03 -21.18
C ALA A 412 12.60 -8.52 -22.59
N GLU A 413 11.35 -8.13 -22.79
CA GLU A 413 10.89 -7.52 -24.05
C GLU A 413 11.67 -6.24 -24.36
N VAL A 414 11.78 -5.33 -23.38
CA VAL A 414 12.54 -4.08 -23.54
C VAL A 414 14.03 -4.36 -23.79
N ALA A 415 14.61 -5.40 -23.19
CA ALA A 415 16.00 -5.79 -23.41
C ALA A 415 16.24 -6.23 -24.87
N VAL A 416 15.32 -7.00 -25.47
CA VAL A 416 15.39 -7.38 -26.89
C VAL A 416 15.31 -6.15 -27.79
N LEU A 417 14.40 -5.21 -27.50
CA LEU A 417 14.28 -3.97 -28.28
C LEU A 417 15.54 -3.10 -28.19
N ARG A 418 16.15 -3.00 -27.00
CA ARG A 418 17.44 -2.33 -26.78
C ARG A 418 18.56 -3.01 -27.56
N ALA A 419 18.63 -4.34 -27.52
CA ALA A 419 19.59 -5.12 -28.27
C ALA A 419 19.41 -4.95 -29.78
N ALA A 420 18.18 -4.74 -30.25
CA ALA A 420 17.84 -4.43 -31.64
C ALA A 420 18.10 -2.96 -32.03
N LEU A 421 18.35 -2.07 -31.06
CA LEU A 421 18.42 -0.61 -31.25
C LEU A 421 17.11 -0.01 -31.80
N ASP A 422 15.97 -0.66 -31.53
CA ASP A 422 14.65 -0.14 -31.87
C ASP A 422 14.18 0.84 -30.79
N ARG A 423 14.63 2.09 -30.94
CA ARG A 423 14.34 3.17 -29.99
C ARG A 423 12.85 3.47 -29.90
N GLU A 424 12.13 3.49 -31.01
CA GLU A 424 10.70 3.81 -31.00
C GLU A 424 9.89 2.71 -30.31
N ALA A 425 10.22 1.44 -30.54
CA ALA A 425 9.60 0.35 -29.80
C ALA A 425 9.92 0.42 -28.31
N GLN A 426 11.18 0.67 -27.93
CA GLN A 426 11.57 0.85 -26.53
C GLN A 426 10.76 1.97 -25.86
N ILE A 427 10.58 3.10 -26.55
CA ILE A 427 9.81 4.25 -26.04
C ILE A 427 8.34 3.88 -25.82
N ARG A 428 7.73 3.11 -26.74
CA ARG A 428 6.34 2.65 -26.58
C ARG A 428 6.14 1.77 -25.35
N CYS A 429 7.16 0.99 -24.96
CA CYS A 429 7.12 0.15 -23.77
C CYS A 429 7.40 0.91 -22.46
N ALA A 430 7.79 2.20 -22.52
CA ALA A 430 8.11 2.96 -21.32
C ALA A 430 6.87 3.26 -20.47
N MET A 431 7.04 3.34 -19.14
CA MET A 431 5.97 3.76 -18.21
C MET A 431 5.52 5.20 -18.44
N ASP A 432 6.38 6.03 -19.04
CA ASP A 432 6.10 7.40 -19.50
C ASP A 432 6.80 7.64 -20.85
N PRO A 433 6.15 7.28 -21.98
CA PRO A 433 6.72 7.45 -23.31
C PRO A 433 7.00 8.90 -23.68
N GLU A 434 6.20 9.84 -23.17
CA GLU A 434 6.39 11.28 -23.40
C GLU A 434 7.71 11.74 -22.76
N ARG A 435 7.94 11.39 -21.50
CA ARG A 435 9.19 11.71 -20.80
C ARG A 435 10.39 11.04 -21.45
N ALA A 436 10.27 9.78 -21.90
CA ALA A 436 11.35 9.10 -22.61
C ALA A 436 11.76 9.84 -23.90
N ARG A 437 10.80 10.37 -24.66
CA ARG A 437 11.07 11.17 -25.87
C ARG A 437 11.77 12.50 -25.58
N GLN A 438 11.56 13.12 -24.43
CA GLN A 438 12.22 14.39 -24.10
C GLN A 438 13.74 14.26 -23.98
N PHE A 439 14.26 13.07 -23.66
CA PHE A 439 15.70 12.79 -23.60
C PHE A 439 16.28 12.32 -24.93
N CYS A 440 15.43 12.19 -25.94
CA CYS A 440 15.82 11.76 -27.27
C CYS A 440 16.25 12.97 -28.08
N GLY A 441 17.52 13.01 -28.51
CA GLY A 441 17.97 13.98 -29.52
C GLY A 441 17.31 13.74 -30.89
N GLU A 442 17.43 14.71 -31.80
CA GLU A 442 16.91 14.65 -33.17
C GLU A 442 17.53 13.50 -33.98
N GLU A 443 18.77 13.10 -33.63
CA GLU A 443 19.43 11.96 -34.23
C GLU A 443 18.80 10.62 -33.80
N THR A 444 18.83 9.64 -34.71
CA THR A 444 18.36 8.27 -34.46
C THR A 444 19.26 7.52 -33.48
N GLU A 445 20.50 7.99 -33.27
CA GLU A 445 21.49 7.35 -32.41
C GLU A 445 21.50 7.91 -30.98
N CYS A 446 21.84 7.05 -30.01
CA CYS A 446 22.05 7.50 -28.63
C CYS A 446 23.33 8.35 -28.54
N THR A 447 23.18 9.58 -28.06
CA THR A 447 24.27 10.57 -27.95
C THR A 447 25.30 10.25 -26.87
N MET A 448 25.01 9.34 -25.93
CA MET A 448 25.94 8.96 -24.86
C MET A 448 27.21 8.28 -25.41
N CYS A 449 27.09 7.45 -26.44
CA CYS A 449 28.21 6.71 -27.03
C CYS A 449 28.41 6.99 -28.53
N GLY A 450 27.37 7.47 -29.24
CA GLY A 450 27.39 7.68 -30.68
C GLY A 450 27.91 6.46 -31.45
N LYS A 451 28.87 6.69 -32.34
CA LYS A 451 29.53 5.65 -33.15
C LYS A 451 30.23 4.54 -32.35
N PHE A 452 30.55 4.77 -31.07
CA PHE A 452 31.19 3.80 -30.17
C PHE A 452 30.18 3.06 -29.29
N CYS A 453 28.90 2.99 -29.70
CA CYS A 453 27.90 2.19 -29.02
C CYS A 453 28.37 0.72 -28.86
N ALA A 454 28.47 0.25 -27.62
CA ALA A 454 28.94 -1.10 -27.30
C ALA A 454 28.15 -2.20 -28.03
N ILE A 455 26.81 -2.05 -28.13
CA ILE A 455 25.94 -3.00 -28.84
C ILE A 455 26.28 -3.02 -30.34
N LYS A 456 26.49 -1.86 -30.99
CA LYS A 456 26.87 -1.79 -32.41
C LYS A 456 28.25 -2.38 -32.67
N VAL A 457 29.22 -2.03 -31.83
CA VAL A 457 30.60 -2.50 -31.98
C VAL A 457 30.66 -4.02 -31.90
N MET A 458 29.99 -4.62 -30.91
CA MET A 458 30.01 -6.07 -30.72
C MET A 458 29.15 -6.86 -31.70
N ARG A 459 28.19 -6.25 -32.42
CA ARG A 459 27.38 -6.97 -33.44
C ARG A 459 28.20 -7.51 -34.62
N ASN A 460 29.39 -6.98 -34.85
CA ASN A 460 30.27 -7.37 -35.95
C ASN A 460 31.29 -8.47 -35.57
N PHE A 461 31.26 -8.93 -34.32
CA PHE A 461 32.08 -10.03 -33.78
C PHE A 461 31.15 -11.11 -33.25
#